data_AF-A0A183PHY5-F1
#
_entry.id   AF-A0A183PHY5-F1
#
_cell.length_a   1.000
_cell.length_b   1.000
_cell.length_c   1.000
_cell.angle_alpha   90.00
_cell.angle_beta   90.00
_cell.angle_gamma   90.00
#
_symmetry.space_group_name_H-M   'P 1'
#
loop_
_entity.id
_entity.type
_entity.pdbx_description
1 polymer ?
#
loop_
_entity_poly.entity_id
_entity_poly.type
_entity_poly.pdbx_seq_one_letter_code
_entity_poly.pdbx_strand_id
1 'polypeptide(L)'
;MLHSYLMKLESLVKRIQYPEVPDITLMGPHIGDSIISAVIGISVSVSLARIFATRFNYKINTNQELIAFGVTNVISSFFHGYPAAASLSRSAVAVSAGGRTQVASLFSCLLLILVLFFIGPLLFSVPIFCLSAIIIVAIKGMFMEAKDLVMFWRFSPWDSAVWIFTFLCTVLLSVNYGLLLGVIISVGVVILRIQWPKIHSFEQIQNTEIYRNSRDYTNYIKHDKIKIIRYEGNLFYFCAEHFRETVYLQTGINPFDINLKVNHCLNRIKQIENTLRSTSKSMDIEIDKSDVHSNEIKTIEQTSDQLEACR
;
A
#
# COMPACT_ATOMS: atom_id res chain seq x y z
N MET A 1 49.05 -3.38 -27.98
CA MET A 1 47.92 -3.43 -27.02
C MET A 1 48.13 -2.47 -25.83
N LEU A 2 49.26 -2.55 -25.10
CA LEU A 2 49.61 -1.62 -24.01
C LEU A 2 49.71 -0.14 -24.44
N HIS A 3 50.29 0.14 -25.61
CA HIS A 3 50.44 1.50 -26.13
C HIS A 3 49.10 2.16 -26.53
N SER A 4 48.11 1.36 -26.94
CA SER A 4 46.75 1.83 -27.24
C SER A 4 45.94 2.10 -25.96
N TYR A 5 46.17 1.32 -24.91
CA TYR A 5 45.63 1.58 -23.56
C TYR A 5 46.24 2.84 -22.92
N LEU A 6 47.56 3.02 -23.08
CA LEU A 6 48.32 4.21 -22.65
C LEU A 6 47.75 5.51 -23.25
N MET A 7 47.58 5.55 -24.57
CA MET A 7 47.03 6.73 -25.27
C MET A 7 45.57 7.05 -24.88
N LYS A 8 44.75 6.01 -24.63
CA LYS A 8 43.34 6.16 -24.25
C LYS A 8 43.16 6.65 -22.82
N LEU A 9 44.10 6.39 -21.93
CA LEU A 9 44.12 6.90 -20.56
C LEU A 9 44.75 8.31 -20.47
N GLU A 10 45.78 8.62 -21.27
CA GLU A 10 46.35 9.98 -21.34
C GLU A 10 45.34 11.04 -21.80
N SER A 11 44.42 10.66 -22.69
CA SER A 11 43.37 11.55 -23.21
C SER A 11 42.21 11.77 -22.24
N LEU A 12 41.97 10.87 -21.29
CA LEU A 12 40.85 10.93 -20.34
C LEU A 12 41.10 11.88 -19.16
N VAL A 13 42.36 12.05 -18.73
CA VAL A 13 42.72 12.87 -17.56
C VAL A 13 43.06 14.32 -17.93
N LYS A 14 43.60 14.55 -19.12
CA LYS A 14 44.16 15.87 -19.51
C LYS A 14 43.14 16.88 -20.05
N ARG A 15 41.90 16.49 -20.36
CA ARG A 15 40.90 17.41 -20.91
C ARG A 15 39.66 17.45 -20.04
N ILE A 16 39.38 18.64 -19.49
CA ILE A 16 38.01 19.00 -19.10
C ILE A 16 37.14 18.74 -20.33
N GLN A 17 36.17 17.84 -20.20
CA GLN A 17 35.28 17.53 -21.31
C GLN A 17 34.42 18.76 -21.59
N TYR A 18 34.40 19.19 -22.86
CA TYR A 18 33.56 20.30 -23.27
C TYR A 18 32.10 19.88 -23.21
N PRO A 19 31.18 20.81 -22.91
CA PRO A 19 29.76 20.48 -22.89
C PRO A 19 29.33 20.01 -24.28
N GLU A 20 28.80 18.78 -24.36
CA GLU A 20 28.26 18.19 -25.57
C GLU A 20 26.78 17.85 -25.36
N VAL A 21 25.97 18.02 -26.40
CA VAL A 21 24.53 17.73 -26.31
C VAL A 21 24.35 16.20 -26.33
N PRO A 22 23.61 15.61 -25.38
CA PRO A 22 23.41 14.16 -25.37
C PRO A 22 22.65 13.71 -26.62
N ASP A 23 23.10 12.61 -27.22
CA ASP A 23 22.48 12.04 -28.42
C ASP A 23 21.08 11.50 -28.10
N ILE A 24 20.06 12.21 -28.59
CA ILE A 24 18.65 11.90 -28.38
C ILE A 24 18.21 10.59 -29.05
N THR A 25 18.95 10.08 -30.03
CA THR A 25 18.59 8.85 -30.73
C THR A 25 18.71 7.62 -29.82
N LEU A 26 19.64 7.66 -28.85
CA LEU A 26 19.87 6.61 -27.86
C LEU A 26 18.85 6.63 -26.72
N MET A 27 18.04 7.69 -26.61
CA MET A 27 17.05 7.83 -25.53
C MET A 27 15.94 6.78 -25.64
N GLY A 28 15.43 6.52 -26.85
CA GLY A 28 14.30 5.60 -27.08
C GLY A 28 14.55 4.20 -26.53
N PRO A 29 15.65 3.51 -26.94
CA PRO A 29 15.95 2.16 -26.46
C PRO A 29 16.19 2.04 -24.96
N HIS A 30 16.70 3.10 -24.29
CA HIS A 30 17.16 3.05 -22.90
C HIS A 30 16.26 3.82 -21.92
N ILE A 31 15.10 4.30 -22.36
CA ILE A 31 14.20 5.09 -21.51
C ILE A 31 13.70 4.29 -20.31
N GLY A 32 13.42 2.99 -20.49
CA GLY A 32 12.95 2.11 -19.41
C GLY A 32 13.97 1.96 -18.29
N ASP A 33 15.22 1.61 -18.64
CA ASP A 33 16.32 1.49 -17.69
C ASP A 33 16.63 2.82 -16.98
N SER A 34 16.51 3.93 -17.70
CA SER A 34 16.74 5.28 -17.17
C SER A 34 15.69 5.67 -16.14
N ILE A 35 14.41 5.36 -16.38
CA ILE A 35 13.31 5.62 -15.42
C ILE A 35 13.53 4.80 -14.15
N ILE A 36 13.87 3.51 -14.29
CA ILE A 36 14.14 2.62 -13.16
C ILE A 36 15.29 3.20 -12.33
N SER A 37 16.41 3.52 -12.99
CA SER A 37 17.60 4.09 -12.34
C SER A 37 17.30 5.43 -11.65
N ALA A 38 16.46 6.28 -12.24
CA ALA A 38 16.08 7.56 -11.66
C ALA A 38 15.25 7.38 -10.37
N VAL A 39 14.25 6.50 -10.38
CA VAL A 39 13.42 6.19 -9.19
C VAL A 39 14.27 5.61 -8.06
N ILE A 40 15.20 4.72 -8.39
CA ILE A 40 16.13 4.13 -7.44
C ILE A 40 17.08 5.20 -6.88
N GLY A 41 17.68 6.01 -7.76
CA GLY A 41 18.65 7.03 -7.40
C GLY A 41 18.07 8.06 -6.42
N ILE A 42 16.87 8.57 -6.70
CA ILE A 42 16.20 9.50 -5.79
C ILE A 42 15.80 8.82 -4.47
N SER A 43 15.30 7.58 -4.52
CA SER A 43 14.93 6.83 -3.32
C SER A 43 16.13 6.67 -2.37
N VAL A 44 17.30 6.31 -2.92
CA VAL A 44 18.54 6.19 -2.15
C VAL A 44 19.00 7.55 -1.62
N SER A 45 18.94 8.61 -2.43
CA SER A 45 19.33 9.98 -2.00
C SER A 45 18.47 10.47 -0.84
N VAL A 46 17.13 10.36 -0.97
CA VAL A 46 16.18 10.78 0.07
C VAL A 46 16.33 9.93 1.34
N SER A 47 16.55 8.63 1.19
CA SER A 47 16.80 7.73 2.33
C SER A 47 18.06 8.13 3.09
N LEU A 48 19.15 8.41 2.37
CA LEU A 48 20.41 8.85 2.97
C LEU A 48 20.25 10.20 3.66
N ALA A 49 19.59 11.15 3.00
CA ALA A 49 19.32 12.46 3.57
C ALA A 49 18.51 12.32 4.87
N ARG A 50 17.47 11.46 4.89
CA ARG A 50 16.64 11.19 6.07
C ARG A 50 17.45 10.61 7.24
N ILE A 51 18.44 9.73 6.98
CA ILE A 51 19.33 9.20 8.03
C ILE A 51 20.06 10.36 8.73
N PHE A 52 20.63 11.30 7.98
CA PHE A 52 21.34 12.44 8.56
C PHE A 52 20.40 13.49 9.18
N ALA A 53 19.20 13.70 8.61
CA ALA A 53 18.18 14.57 9.22
C ALA A 53 17.75 14.09 10.59
N THR A 54 17.50 12.79 10.74
CA THR A 54 17.18 12.20 12.04
C THR A 54 18.37 12.32 13.00
N ARG A 55 19.60 12.08 12.52
CA ARG A 55 20.81 12.17 13.35
C ARG A 55 21.06 13.59 13.88
N PHE A 56 20.82 14.61 13.06
CA PHE A 56 21.10 16.01 13.38
C PHE A 56 19.85 16.84 13.69
N ASN A 57 18.68 16.21 13.80
CA ASN A 57 17.38 16.83 14.10
C ASN A 57 17.03 18.04 13.21
N TYR A 58 17.19 17.91 11.89
CA TYR A 58 16.72 18.92 10.93
C TYR A 58 15.62 18.35 10.02
N LYS A 59 14.83 19.23 9.41
CA LYS A 59 13.77 18.85 8.47
C LYS A 59 14.30 18.83 7.04
N ILE A 60 13.90 17.82 6.27
CA ILE A 60 14.20 17.72 4.83
C ILE A 60 12.94 17.96 4.03
N ASN A 61 13.09 18.70 2.92
CA ASN A 61 12.09 18.82 1.88
C ASN A 61 12.39 17.84 0.74
N THR A 62 11.64 16.75 0.64
CA THR A 62 11.81 15.73 -0.40
C THR A 62 11.64 16.28 -1.81
N ASN A 63 10.74 17.24 -2.03
CA ASN A 63 10.51 17.84 -3.35
C ASN A 63 11.74 18.64 -3.81
N GLN A 64 12.38 19.33 -2.87
CA GLN A 64 13.61 20.07 -3.16
C GLN A 64 14.77 19.12 -3.50
N GLU A 65 14.88 18.01 -2.78
CA GLU A 65 15.88 16.97 -3.06
C GLU A 65 15.67 16.34 -4.45
N LEU A 66 14.42 16.08 -4.83
CA LEU A 66 14.07 15.57 -6.17
C LEU A 66 14.50 16.54 -7.28
N ILE A 67 14.19 17.83 -7.12
CA ILE A 67 14.59 18.86 -8.11
C ILE A 67 16.12 18.97 -8.18
N ALA A 68 16.80 19.01 -7.02
CA ALA A 68 18.25 19.11 -6.97
C ALA A 68 18.93 17.90 -7.63
N PHE A 69 18.44 16.68 -7.36
CA PHE A 69 18.94 15.46 -7.97
C PHE A 69 18.71 15.43 -9.49
N GLY A 70 17.52 15.86 -9.94
CA GLY A 70 17.20 15.96 -11.37
C GLY A 70 18.10 16.96 -12.10
N VAL A 71 18.23 18.19 -11.57
CA VAL A 71 19.10 19.23 -12.14
C VAL A 71 20.56 18.76 -12.20
N THR A 72 21.04 18.09 -11.15
CA THR A 72 22.41 17.54 -11.12
C THR A 72 22.64 16.55 -12.27
N ASN A 73 21.70 15.64 -12.51
CA ASN A 73 21.83 14.65 -13.58
C ASN A 73 21.68 15.26 -14.98
N VAL A 74 20.78 16.24 -15.16
CA VAL A 74 20.66 16.97 -16.43
C VAL A 74 21.96 17.70 -16.75
N ILE A 75 22.52 18.45 -15.80
CA ILE A 75 23.81 19.13 -16.00
C ILE A 75 24.90 18.10 -16.28
N SER A 76 24.97 17.00 -15.51
CA SER A 76 25.95 15.93 -15.68
C SER A 76 25.91 15.30 -17.08
N SER A 77 24.73 15.18 -17.71
CA SER A 77 24.62 14.60 -19.05
C SER A 77 25.34 15.40 -20.14
N PHE A 78 25.52 16.71 -19.96
CA PHE A 78 26.26 17.54 -20.91
C PHE A 78 27.78 17.39 -20.79
N PHE A 79 28.28 16.88 -19.66
CA PHE A 79 29.71 16.71 -19.38
C PHE A 79 30.14 15.24 -19.41
N HIS A 80 29.41 14.40 -20.15
CA HIS A 80 29.63 12.95 -20.26
C HIS A 80 29.68 12.24 -18.90
N GLY A 81 28.97 12.78 -17.90
CA GLY A 81 28.98 12.26 -16.55
C GLY A 81 28.01 11.09 -16.38
N TYR A 82 28.43 10.08 -15.62
CA TYR A 82 27.55 9.01 -15.18
C TYR A 82 26.42 9.54 -14.27
N PRO A 83 25.28 8.84 -14.19
CA PRO A 83 24.20 9.19 -13.27
C PRO A 83 24.72 9.38 -11.85
N ALA A 84 24.43 10.54 -11.26
CA ALA A 84 24.86 10.88 -9.92
C ALA A 84 24.17 9.95 -8.91
N ALA A 85 24.92 9.49 -7.90
CA ALA A 85 24.41 8.66 -6.83
C ALA A 85 24.88 9.17 -5.47
N ALA A 86 23.97 9.13 -4.50
CA ALA A 86 24.29 9.42 -3.12
C ALA A 86 25.16 8.30 -2.52
N SER A 87 26.19 8.66 -1.75
CA SER A 87 27.11 7.71 -1.15
C SER A 87 27.12 7.84 0.37
N LEU A 88 26.60 6.81 1.05
CA LEU A 88 26.59 6.74 2.51
C LEU A 88 28.01 6.81 3.08
N SER A 89 28.94 6.01 2.54
CA SER A 89 30.34 5.97 3.01
C SER A 89 31.03 7.33 2.93
N ARG A 90 30.98 8.02 1.78
CA ARG A 90 31.60 9.35 1.62
C ARG A 90 30.96 10.39 2.55
N SER A 91 29.63 10.38 2.66
CA SER A 91 28.91 11.33 3.53
C SER A 91 29.22 11.06 5.01
N ALA A 92 29.31 9.80 5.42
CA ALA A 92 29.65 9.41 6.78
C ALA A 92 31.07 9.85 7.16
N VAL A 93 32.05 9.72 6.25
CA VAL A 93 33.41 10.21 6.46
C VAL A 93 33.42 11.74 6.59
N ALA A 94 32.75 12.46 5.68
CA ALA A 94 32.68 13.93 5.74
C ALA A 94 32.06 14.42 7.07
N VAL A 95 30.99 13.76 7.52
CA VAL A 95 30.35 14.06 8.80
C VAL A 95 31.25 13.71 9.99
N SER A 96 31.96 12.58 9.93
CA SER A 96 32.88 12.15 10.99
C SER A 96 34.11 13.05 11.11
N ALA A 97 34.54 13.65 10.00
CA ALA A 97 35.55 14.71 9.96
C ALA A 97 35.04 16.07 10.46
N GLY A 98 33.76 16.17 10.88
CA GLY A 98 33.17 17.40 11.41
C GLY A 98 32.47 18.28 10.35
N GLY A 99 32.31 17.81 9.12
CA GLY A 99 31.58 18.53 8.06
C GLY A 99 30.10 18.71 8.41
N ARG A 100 29.66 19.96 8.54
CA ARG A 100 28.27 20.34 8.87
C ARG A 100 27.56 21.15 7.79
N THR A 101 28.29 21.65 6.80
CA THR A 101 27.76 22.51 5.74
C THR A 101 28.11 21.96 4.36
N GLN A 102 27.35 22.35 3.33
CA GLN A 102 27.64 21.98 1.93
C GLN A 102 28.94 22.59 1.40
N VAL A 103 29.53 23.55 2.11
CA VAL A 103 30.86 24.08 1.75
C VAL A 103 31.93 22.98 1.83
N ALA A 104 31.76 21.98 2.70
CA ALA A 104 32.66 20.83 2.78
C ALA A 104 32.68 20.00 1.49
N SER A 105 31.53 19.85 0.81
CA SER A 105 31.47 19.14 -0.48
C SER A 105 32.09 19.97 -1.59
N LEU A 106 31.93 21.31 -1.58
CA LEU A 106 32.61 22.21 -2.52
C LEU A 106 34.15 22.09 -2.41
N PHE A 107 34.69 22.14 -1.20
CA PHE A 107 36.13 21.93 -0.98
C PHE A 107 36.59 20.55 -1.43
N SER A 108 35.79 19.51 -1.18
CA SER A 108 36.09 18.15 -1.62
C SER A 108 36.15 18.04 -3.15
N CYS A 109 35.23 18.70 -3.87
CA CYS A 109 35.23 18.75 -5.33
C CYS A 109 36.44 19.51 -5.89
N LEU A 110 36.78 20.67 -5.31
CA LEU A 110 37.96 21.44 -5.72
C LEU A 110 39.26 20.65 -5.49
N LEU A 111 39.37 19.99 -4.34
CA LEU A 111 40.50 19.12 -4.03
C LEU A 111 40.56 17.95 -5.02
N LEU A 112 39.43 17.33 -5.37
CA LEU A 112 39.39 16.26 -6.35
C LEU A 112 39.88 16.72 -7.72
N ILE A 113 39.46 17.90 -8.19
CA ILE A 113 39.95 18.48 -9.46
C ILE A 113 41.46 18.71 -9.40
N LEU A 114 41.97 19.28 -8.30
CA LEU A 114 43.39 19.49 -8.07
C LEU A 114 44.16 18.16 -8.12
N VAL A 115 43.72 17.17 -7.35
CA VAL A 115 44.34 15.84 -7.30
C VAL A 115 44.32 15.19 -8.68
N LEU A 116 43.22 15.27 -9.43
CA LEU A 116 43.15 14.68 -10.76
C LEU A 116 44.10 15.37 -11.75
N PHE A 117 44.28 16.70 -11.66
CA PHE A 117 45.18 17.43 -12.54
C PHE A 117 46.66 17.17 -12.23
N PHE A 118 47.04 17.17 -10.94
CA PHE A 118 48.44 17.02 -10.51
C PHE A 118 48.89 15.56 -10.37
N ILE A 119 48.04 14.71 -9.78
CA ILE A 119 48.35 13.30 -9.46
C ILE A 119 47.78 12.34 -10.50
N GLY A 120 46.82 12.77 -11.32
CA GLY A 120 46.23 11.94 -12.38
C GLY A 120 47.25 11.25 -13.30
N PRO A 121 48.33 11.91 -13.76
CA PRO A 121 49.37 11.24 -14.55
C PRO A 121 50.07 10.10 -13.79
N LEU A 122 50.20 10.19 -12.48
CA LEU A 122 50.81 9.16 -11.63
C LEU A 122 49.88 7.96 -11.43
N LEU A 123 48.56 8.18 -11.48
CA LEU A 123 47.56 7.10 -11.39
C LEU A 123 47.59 6.16 -12.60
N PHE A 124 48.22 6.56 -13.71
CA PHE A 124 48.37 5.70 -14.89
C PHE A 124 49.12 4.40 -14.57
N SER A 125 50.13 4.47 -13.69
CA SER A 125 50.95 3.31 -13.33
C SER A 125 50.29 2.39 -12.29
N VAL A 126 49.07 2.68 -11.84
CA VAL A 126 48.39 1.90 -10.81
C VAL A 126 47.91 0.57 -11.40
N PRO A 127 48.37 -0.58 -10.88
CA PRO A 127 47.97 -1.87 -11.41
C PRO A 127 46.53 -2.23 -10.98
N ILE A 128 45.83 -2.96 -11.86
CA ILE A 128 44.41 -3.32 -11.68
C ILE A 128 44.17 -4.09 -10.36
N PHE A 129 45.13 -4.90 -9.89
CA PHE A 129 44.96 -5.67 -8.65
C PHE A 129 44.80 -4.77 -7.41
N CYS A 130 45.46 -3.60 -7.37
CA CYS A 130 45.29 -2.64 -6.27
C CYS A 130 43.86 -2.09 -6.25
N LEU A 131 43.30 -1.78 -7.42
CA LEU A 131 41.93 -1.29 -7.54
C LEU A 131 40.93 -2.34 -7.09
N SER A 132 41.11 -3.60 -7.50
CA SER A 132 40.27 -4.73 -7.07
C SER A 132 40.33 -4.95 -5.55
N ALA A 133 41.52 -4.86 -4.95
CA ALA A 133 41.67 -4.98 -3.50
C ALA A 133 40.91 -3.89 -2.74
N ILE A 134 40.98 -2.64 -3.21
CA ILE A 134 40.23 -1.51 -2.63
C ILE A 134 38.71 -1.75 -2.72
N ILE A 135 38.22 -2.25 -3.86
CA ILE A 135 36.79 -2.57 -4.05
C ILE A 135 36.34 -3.67 -3.08
N ILE A 136 37.12 -4.74 -2.91
CA ILE A 136 36.81 -5.83 -1.96
C ILE A 136 36.69 -5.28 -0.53
N VAL A 137 37.62 -4.43 -0.12
CA VAL A 137 37.59 -3.80 1.20
C VAL A 137 36.37 -2.88 1.36
N ALA A 138 36.00 -2.14 0.31
CA ALA A 138 34.83 -1.26 0.33
C ALA A 138 33.51 -2.04 0.48
N ILE A 139 33.38 -3.19 -0.19
CA ILE A 139 32.15 -4.01 -0.16
C ILE A 139 32.04 -4.85 1.11
N LYS A 140 33.15 -5.09 1.84
CA LYS A 140 33.16 -5.86 3.09
C LYS A 140 32.09 -5.39 4.09
N GLY A 141 31.90 -4.07 4.23
CA GLY A 141 30.87 -3.50 5.11
C GLY A 141 29.45 -3.89 4.70
N MET A 142 29.15 -3.79 3.40
CA MET A 142 27.84 -4.18 2.85
C MET A 142 27.57 -5.67 3.02
N PHE A 143 28.60 -6.52 2.91
CA PHE A 143 28.45 -7.96 3.10
C PHE A 143 28.17 -8.34 4.56
N MET A 144 28.58 -7.52 5.53
CA MET A 144 28.23 -7.76 6.93
C MET A 144 26.74 -7.54 7.21
N GLU A 145 26.08 -6.63 6.48
CA GLU A 145 24.63 -6.38 6.59
C GLU A 145 23.79 -7.61 6.18
N ALA A 146 24.36 -8.55 5.41
CA ALA A 146 23.68 -9.81 5.09
C ALA A 146 23.37 -10.66 6.35
N LYS A 147 24.10 -10.46 7.45
CA LYS A 147 23.81 -11.12 8.74
C LYS A 147 22.51 -10.63 9.37
N ASP A 148 22.06 -9.42 9.02
CA ASP A 148 20.81 -8.86 9.53
C ASP A 148 19.59 -9.64 9.01
N LEU A 149 19.73 -10.45 7.96
CA LEU A 149 18.69 -11.37 7.49
C LEU A 149 18.22 -12.33 8.60
N VAL A 150 19.16 -12.86 9.40
CA VAL A 150 18.84 -13.78 10.51
C VAL A 150 18.01 -13.06 11.56
N MET A 151 18.31 -11.77 11.79
CA MET A 151 17.51 -10.94 12.68
C MET A 151 16.12 -10.71 12.10
N PHE A 152 15.99 -10.32 10.83
CA PHE A 152 14.70 -10.11 10.17
C PHE A 152 13.82 -11.36 10.22
N TRP A 153 14.38 -12.55 10.05
CA TRP A 153 13.62 -13.80 10.08
C TRP A 153 12.94 -14.04 11.42
N ARG A 154 13.55 -13.59 12.52
CA ARG A 154 13.00 -13.70 13.87
C ARG A 154 11.89 -12.66 14.15
N PHE A 155 11.93 -11.52 13.48
CA PHE A 155 10.94 -10.44 13.67
C PHE A 155 9.72 -10.57 12.76
N SER A 156 9.94 -10.77 11.47
CA SER A 156 8.89 -10.72 10.45
C SER A 156 9.27 -11.59 9.24
N PRO A 157 8.66 -12.78 9.06
CA PRO A 157 9.00 -13.65 7.94
C PRO A 157 8.68 -13.03 6.58
N TRP A 158 7.69 -12.12 6.53
CA TRP A 158 7.31 -11.40 5.32
C TRP A 158 8.41 -10.45 4.84
N ASP A 159 9.08 -9.75 5.76
CA ASP A 159 10.13 -8.79 5.39
C ASP A 159 11.40 -9.53 4.97
N SER A 160 11.70 -10.68 5.59
CA SER A 160 12.75 -11.59 5.12
C SER A 160 12.47 -12.19 3.75
N ALA A 161 11.21 -12.55 3.45
CA ALA A 161 10.84 -13.05 2.12
C ALA A 161 11.08 -12.00 1.03
N VAL A 162 10.71 -10.74 1.28
CA VAL A 162 10.99 -9.62 0.37
C VAL A 162 12.49 -9.44 0.16
N TRP A 163 13.30 -9.53 1.23
CA TRP A 163 14.75 -9.43 1.13
C TRP A 163 15.35 -10.54 0.26
N ILE A 164 15.00 -11.80 0.52
CA ILE A 164 15.54 -12.96 -0.22
C ILE A 164 15.10 -12.90 -1.68
N PHE A 165 13.85 -12.58 -1.94
CA PHE A 165 13.31 -12.43 -3.29
C PHE A 165 14.06 -11.34 -4.06
N THR A 166 14.21 -10.15 -3.47
CA THR A 166 14.91 -9.02 -4.11
C THR A 166 16.37 -9.36 -4.38
N PHE A 167 17.05 -10.00 -3.43
CA PHE A 167 18.43 -10.46 -3.58
C PHE A 167 18.55 -11.45 -4.75
N LEU A 168 17.70 -12.46 -4.79
CA LEU A 168 17.71 -13.49 -5.83
C LEU A 168 17.42 -12.90 -7.22
N CYS A 169 16.42 -12.02 -7.33
CA CYS A 169 16.11 -11.33 -8.58
C CYS A 169 17.28 -10.46 -9.05
N THR A 170 17.95 -9.74 -8.15
CA THR A 170 19.11 -8.90 -8.48
C THR A 170 20.28 -9.74 -9.01
N VAL A 171 20.54 -10.90 -8.40
CA VAL A 171 21.61 -11.82 -8.81
C VAL A 171 21.31 -12.51 -10.15
N LEU A 172 20.05 -12.89 -10.39
CA LEU A 172 19.68 -13.67 -11.58
C LEU A 172 19.33 -12.82 -12.82
N LEU A 173 18.68 -11.66 -12.64
CA LEU A 173 18.10 -10.88 -13.76
C LEU A 173 18.85 -9.57 -14.07
N SER A 174 19.75 -9.13 -13.19
CA SER A 174 20.42 -7.80 -13.12
C SER A 174 19.85 -6.85 -12.06
N VAL A 175 20.66 -5.85 -11.72
CA VAL A 175 20.38 -4.89 -10.64
C VAL A 175 19.13 -4.06 -10.90
N ASN A 176 18.93 -3.56 -12.13
CA ASN A 176 17.79 -2.70 -12.46
C ASN A 176 16.46 -3.45 -12.29
N TYR A 177 16.34 -4.64 -12.90
CA TYR A 177 15.14 -5.46 -12.80
C TYR A 177 14.94 -6.02 -11.39
N GLY A 178 16.01 -6.45 -10.72
CA GLY A 178 15.95 -6.95 -9.35
C GLY A 178 15.39 -5.93 -8.37
N LEU A 179 15.84 -4.68 -8.48
CA LEU A 179 15.36 -3.62 -7.59
C LEU A 179 13.94 -3.16 -7.94
N LEU A 180 13.57 -3.10 -9.23
CA LEU A 180 12.18 -2.82 -9.64
C LEU A 180 11.22 -3.86 -9.06
N LEU A 181 11.53 -5.16 -9.26
CA LEU A 181 10.72 -6.25 -8.73
C LEU A 181 10.69 -6.25 -7.20
N GLY A 182 11.80 -5.90 -6.54
CA GLY A 182 11.89 -5.72 -5.10
C GLY A 182 10.92 -4.66 -4.55
N VAL A 183 10.82 -3.52 -5.23
CA VAL A 183 9.86 -2.46 -4.87
C VAL A 183 8.42 -2.94 -5.07
N ILE A 184 8.13 -3.58 -6.21
CA ILE A 184 6.79 -4.09 -6.51
C ILE A 184 6.33 -5.12 -5.45
N ILE A 185 7.17 -6.09 -5.12
CA ILE A 185 6.84 -7.10 -4.11
C ILE A 185 6.71 -6.48 -2.72
N SER A 186 7.55 -5.50 -2.38
CA SER A 186 7.47 -4.81 -1.09
C SER A 186 6.13 -4.09 -0.92
N VAL A 187 5.70 -3.34 -1.94
CA VAL A 187 4.38 -2.68 -1.95
C VAL A 187 3.25 -3.72 -1.90
N GLY A 188 3.35 -4.80 -2.67
CA GLY A 188 2.37 -5.89 -2.66
C GLY A 188 2.21 -6.52 -1.29
N VAL A 189 3.32 -6.83 -0.60
CA VAL A 189 3.30 -7.40 0.77
C VAL A 189 2.67 -6.43 1.77
N VAL A 190 2.94 -5.12 1.65
CA VAL A 190 2.29 -4.11 2.50
C VAL A 190 0.78 -4.08 2.27
N ILE A 191 0.32 -4.11 1.03
CA ILE A 191 -1.11 -4.14 0.69
C ILE A 191 -1.77 -5.40 1.27
N LEU A 192 -1.16 -6.58 1.07
CA LEU A 192 -1.67 -7.84 1.61
C LEU A 192 -1.73 -7.82 3.14
N ARG A 193 -0.74 -7.21 3.81
CA ARG A 193 -0.75 -7.06 5.27
C ARG A 193 -1.89 -6.16 5.74
N ILE A 194 -2.24 -5.12 4.99
CA ILE A 194 -3.37 -4.22 5.29
C ILE A 194 -4.71 -4.91 5.04
N GLN A 195 -4.78 -5.86 4.10
CA GLN A 195 -6.01 -6.60 3.76
C GLN A 195 -6.45 -7.61 4.83
N TRP A 196 -5.55 -8.07 5.70
CA TRP A 196 -5.87 -9.00 6.78
C TRP A 196 -5.71 -8.37 8.18
N PRO A 197 -6.54 -7.37 8.53
CA PRO A 197 -6.58 -6.83 9.87
C PRO A 197 -7.15 -7.84 10.85
N LYS A 198 -6.67 -7.80 12.09
CA LYS A 198 -7.17 -8.69 13.14
C LYS A 198 -8.53 -8.19 13.63
N ILE A 199 -9.47 -9.11 13.72
CA ILE A 199 -10.82 -8.84 14.22
C ILE A 199 -10.98 -9.58 15.54
N HIS A 200 -11.15 -8.81 16.62
CA HIS A 200 -11.24 -9.33 17.97
C HIS A 200 -12.66 -9.17 18.50
N SER A 201 -13.23 -10.25 19.04
CA SER A 201 -14.46 -10.20 19.83
C SER A 201 -14.11 -9.78 21.25
N PHE A 202 -14.75 -8.72 21.73
CA PHE A 202 -14.52 -8.19 23.07
C PHE A 202 -15.63 -8.63 24.02
N GLU A 203 -15.22 -9.03 25.22
CA GLU A 203 -16.09 -9.41 26.32
C GLU A 203 -15.73 -8.58 27.56
N GLN A 204 -16.71 -8.39 28.45
CA GLN A 204 -16.55 -7.57 29.64
C GLN A 204 -15.92 -8.41 30.76
N ILE A 205 -14.91 -7.88 31.44
CA ILE A 205 -14.33 -8.53 32.62
C ILE A 205 -15.24 -8.33 33.83
N GLN A 206 -15.43 -9.38 34.64
CA GLN A 206 -16.29 -9.33 35.84
C GLN A 206 -15.94 -8.16 36.76
N ASN A 207 -16.97 -7.46 37.26
CA ASN A 207 -16.87 -6.33 38.19
C ASN A 207 -16.05 -5.12 37.67
N THR A 208 -15.88 -4.98 36.34
CA THR A 208 -15.19 -3.83 35.73
C THR A 208 -15.90 -3.36 34.46
N GLU A 209 -15.63 -2.12 34.03
CA GLU A 209 -16.11 -1.57 32.74
C GLU A 209 -15.12 -1.83 31.59
N ILE A 210 -14.17 -2.75 31.78
CA ILE A 210 -13.09 -3.00 30.84
C ILE A 210 -13.50 -4.10 29.86
N TYR A 211 -13.43 -3.78 28.57
CA TYR A 211 -13.66 -4.71 27.47
C TYR A 211 -12.33 -5.19 26.88
N ARG A 212 -12.10 -6.50 26.89
CA ARG A 212 -10.87 -7.14 26.39
C ARG A 212 -11.22 -8.34 25.54
N ASN A 213 -10.24 -8.83 24.79
CA ASN A 213 -10.38 -10.04 23.99
C ASN A 213 -10.63 -11.26 24.90
N SER A 214 -11.65 -12.05 24.57
CA SER A 214 -12.10 -13.20 25.35
C SER A 214 -11.08 -14.33 25.45
N ARG A 215 -10.09 -14.36 24.54
CA ARG A 215 -9.03 -15.38 24.54
C ARG A 215 -7.96 -15.16 25.61
N ASP A 216 -7.83 -13.95 26.12
CA ASP A 216 -6.69 -13.57 26.97
C ASP A 216 -7.00 -13.68 28.47
N TYR A 217 -8.28 -13.87 28.85
CA TYR A 217 -8.75 -13.86 30.24
C TYR A 217 -9.83 -14.90 30.48
N THR A 218 -9.84 -15.53 31.66
CA THR A 218 -10.80 -16.58 32.06
C THR A 218 -12.06 -16.05 32.76
N ASN A 219 -12.04 -14.83 33.30
CA ASN A 219 -13.14 -14.25 34.10
C ASN A 219 -13.94 -13.20 33.32
N TYR A 220 -14.78 -13.64 32.38
CA TYR A 220 -15.61 -12.77 31.54
C TYR A 220 -17.12 -12.97 31.78
N ILE A 221 -17.89 -11.90 31.55
CA ILE A 221 -19.35 -11.94 31.48
C ILE A 221 -19.73 -11.90 30.01
N LYS A 222 -20.40 -12.97 29.55
CA LYS A 222 -20.93 -13.03 28.19
C LYS A 222 -22.35 -12.49 28.18
N HIS A 223 -22.58 -11.47 27.36
CA HIS A 223 -23.92 -10.93 27.13
C HIS A 223 -24.57 -11.66 25.96
N ASP A 224 -25.66 -12.40 26.18
CA ASP A 224 -26.31 -13.22 25.14
C ASP A 224 -26.94 -12.41 24.00
N LYS A 225 -27.28 -11.13 24.24
CA LYS A 225 -27.97 -10.27 23.27
C LYS A 225 -27.07 -9.25 22.58
N ILE A 226 -25.86 -9.02 23.08
CA ILE A 226 -24.98 -7.94 22.61
C ILE A 226 -23.61 -8.52 22.29
N LYS A 227 -23.17 -8.34 21.04
CA LYS A 227 -21.83 -8.75 20.61
C LYS A 227 -21.00 -7.54 20.25
N ILE A 228 -19.86 -7.37 20.93
CA ILE A 228 -18.94 -6.24 20.72
C ILE A 228 -17.75 -6.76 19.92
N ILE A 229 -17.51 -6.15 18.77
CA ILE A 229 -16.43 -6.53 17.85
C ILE A 229 -15.57 -5.29 17.63
N ARG A 230 -14.25 -5.45 17.79
CA ARG A 230 -13.27 -4.41 17.47
C ARG A 230 -12.53 -4.80 16.21
N TYR A 231 -12.58 -3.92 15.21
CA TYR A 231 -11.81 -4.00 13.98
C TYR A 231 -10.52 -3.20 14.14
N GLU A 232 -9.37 -3.87 14.12
CA GLU A 232 -8.06 -3.22 14.24
C GLU A 232 -7.45 -2.99 12.85
N GLY A 233 -8.06 -2.08 12.08
CA GLY A 233 -7.61 -1.72 10.75
C GLY A 233 -8.34 -0.51 10.18
N ASN A 234 -7.85 -0.04 9.03
CA ASN A 234 -8.55 0.98 8.25
C ASN A 234 -9.51 0.28 7.26
N LEU A 235 -10.74 0.76 7.19
CA LEU A 235 -11.75 0.18 6.29
C LEU A 235 -11.59 0.80 4.89
N PHE A 236 -10.94 0.05 4.00
CA PHE A 236 -10.82 0.39 2.57
C PHE A 236 -11.73 -0.50 1.72
N TYR A 237 -11.97 -0.08 0.47
CA TYR A 237 -12.73 -0.87 -0.50
C TYR A 237 -12.24 -2.33 -0.61
N PHE A 238 -10.93 -2.53 -0.62
CA PHE A 238 -10.32 -3.87 -0.73
C PHE A 238 -10.60 -4.77 0.48
N CYS A 239 -10.82 -4.20 1.67
CA CYS A 239 -11.01 -4.95 2.91
C CYS A 239 -12.48 -5.06 3.32
N ALA A 240 -13.38 -4.34 2.63
CA ALA A 240 -14.79 -4.23 3.01
C ALA A 240 -15.50 -5.59 2.99
N GLU A 241 -15.21 -6.41 1.98
CA GLU A 241 -15.83 -7.73 1.87
C GLU A 241 -15.33 -8.67 2.97
N HIS A 242 -14.02 -8.72 3.19
CA HIS A 242 -13.42 -9.52 4.26
C HIS A 242 -13.94 -9.10 5.65
N PHE A 243 -14.09 -7.79 5.89
CA PHE A 243 -14.69 -7.28 7.11
C PHE A 243 -16.14 -7.76 7.26
N ARG A 244 -16.95 -7.63 6.22
CA ARG A 244 -18.36 -8.05 6.21
C ARG A 244 -18.51 -9.54 6.52
N GLU A 245 -17.78 -10.39 5.81
CA GLU A 245 -17.79 -11.84 6.03
C GLU A 245 -17.36 -12.19 7.45
N THR A 246 -16.29 -11.56 7.96
CA THR A 246 -15.80 -11.86 9.30
C THR A 246 -16.78 -11.42 10.39
N VAL A 247 -17.46 -10.28 10.21
CA VAL A 247 -18.52 -9.85 11.13
C VAL A 247 -19.67 -10.85 11.12
N TYR A 248 -20.11 -11.33 9.96
CA TYR A 248 -21.18 -12.33 9.86
C TYR A 248 -20.80 -13.67 10.49
N LEU A 249 -19.57 -14.12 10.28
CA LEU A 249 -19.02 -15.33 10.91
C LEU A 249 -18.94 -15.17 12.44
N GLN A 250 -18.53 -14.00 12.93
CA GLN A 250 -18.48 -13.75 14.37
C GLN A 250 -19.87 -13.63 14.98
N THR A 251 -20.83 -12.96 14.36
CA THR A 251 -22.20 -12.86 14.90
C THR A 251 -22.99 -14.16 14.75
N GLY A 252 -22.59 -15.04 13.82
CA GLY A 252 -23.36 -16.24 13.46
C GLY A 252 -24.66 -15.92 12.74
N ILE A 253 -24.82 -14.66 12.29
CA ILE A 253 -26.05 -14.14 11.72
C ILE A 253 -25.70 -13.47 10.39
N ASN A 254 -26.26 -14.00 9.30
CA ASN A 254 -26.23 -13.33 8.01
C ASN A 254 -27.48 -12.44 7.87
N PRO A 255 -27.36 -11.10 7.97
CA PRO A 255 -28.50 -10.19 7.88
C PRO A 255 -29.18 -10.19 6.51
N PHE A 256 -28.47 -10.62 5.46
CA PHE A 256 -29.03 -10.72 4.12
C PHE A 256 -30.04 -11.86 4.03
N ASP A 257 -29.72 -13.03 4.60
CA ASP A 257 -30.62 -14.19 4.65
C ASP A 257 -31.85 -13.92 5.52
N ILE A 258 -31.66 -13.18 6.63
CA ILE A 258 -32.77 -12.76 7.49
C ILE A 258 -33.69 -11.82 6.74
N ASN A 259 -33.16 -10.78 6.10
CA ASN A 259 -33.98 -9.83 5.33
C ASN A 259 -34.73 -10.53 4.19
N LEU A 260 -34.09 -11.48 3.49
CA LEU A 260 -34.76 -12.27 2.45
C LEU A 260 -35.94 -13.07 3.01
N LYS A 261 -35.74 -13.75 4.15
CA LYS A 261 -36.82 -14.51 4.82
C LYS A 261 -37.95 -13.59 5.28
N VAL A 262 -37.62 -12.44 5.87
CA VAL A 262 -38.61 -11.44 6.32
C VAL A 262 -39.40 -10.90 5.13
N ASN A 263 -38.73 -10.49 4.05
CA ASN A 263 -39.38 -10.00 2.84
C ASN A 263 -40.27 -11.06 2.19
N HIS A 264 -39.83 -12.32 2.16
CA HIS A 264 -40.64 -13.43 1.67
C HIS A 264 -41.89 -13.65 2.55
N CYS A 265 -41.75 -13.58 3.88
CA CYS A 265 -42.88 -13.70 4.81
C CYS A 265 -43.88 -12.55 4.64
N LEU A 266 -43.38 -11.31 4.55
CA LEU A 266 -44.19 -10.11 4.30
C LEU A 266 -44.98 -10.21 2.98
N ASN A 267 -44.35 -10.72 1.92
CA ASN A 267 -45.04 -10.94 0.65
C ASN A 267 -46.15 -11.98 0.76
N ARG A 268 -45.96 -13.06 1.53
CA ARG A 268 -47.02 -14.05 1.78
C ARG A 268 -48.16 -13.46 2.61
N ILE A 269 -47.86 -12.66 3.62
CA ILE A 269 -48.88 -11.97 4.42
C ILE A 269 -49.70 -11.03 3.54
N LYS A 270 -49.05 -10.23 2.67
CA LYS A 270 -49.75 -9.39 1.69
C LYS A 270 -50.62 -10.18 0.72
N GLN A 271 -50.14 -11.33 0.24
CA GLN A 271 -50.95 -12.21 -0.61
C GLN A 271 -52.18 -12.72 0.13
N ILE A 272 -52.03 -13.19 1.37
CA ILE A 272 -53.15 -13.66 2.20
C ILE A 272 -54.14 -12.52 2.47
N GLU A 273 -53.65 -11.32 2.79
CA GLU A 273 -54.50 -10.14 3.03
C GLU A 273 -55.27 -9.74 1.75
N ASN A 274 -54.63 -9.78 0.59
CA ASN A 274 -55.29 -9.51 -0.70
C ASN A 274 -56.34 -10.58 -1.02
N THR A 275 -56.05 -11.86 -0.77
CA THR A 275 -57.02 -12.94 -0.93
C THR A 275 -58.22 -12.74 -0.01
N LEU A 276 -57.99 -12.47 1.28
CA LEU A 276 -59.06 -12.19 2.25
C LEU A 276 -59.91 -10.97 1.86
N ARG A 277 -59.29 -9.89 1.38
CA ARG A 277 -60.03 -8.73 0.82
C ARG A 277 -60.90 -9.10 -0.37
N SER A 278 -60.39 -9.94 -1.27
CA SER A 278 -61.16 -10.38 -2.44
C SER A 278 -62.33 -11.28 -2.05
N THR A 279 -62.13 -12.18 -1.07
CA THR A 279 -63.17 -13.08 -0.55
C THR A 279 -64.25 -12.32 0.22
N SER A 280 -63.87 -11.33 1.03
CA SER A 280 -64.82 -10.42 1.69
C SER A 280 -65.66 -9.67 0.65
N LYS A 281 -65.04 -9.10 -0.38
CA LYS A 281 -65.78 -8.42 -1.46
C LYS A 281 -66.75 -9.36 -2.20
N SER A 282 -66.37 -10.61 -2.44
CA SER A 282 -67.29 -11.57 -3.07
C SER A 282 -68.44 -11.97 -2.15
N MET A 283 -68.20 -12.12 -0.84
CA MET A 283 -69.27 -12.38 0.14
C MET A 283 -70.21 -11.19 0.30
N ASP A 284 -69.70 -9.96 0.29
CA ASP A 284 -70.53 -8.75 0.34
C ASP A 284 -71.42 -8.64 -0.92
N ILE A 285 -70.93 -9.06 -2.09
CA ILE A 285 -71.71 -9.13 -3.34
C ILE A 285 -72.75 -10.26 -3.31
N GLU A 286 -72.47 -11.38 -2.64
CA GLU A 286 -73.45 -12.46 -2.45
C GLU A 286 -74.53 -12.09 -1.44
N ILE A 287 -74.19 -11.34 -0.38
CA ILE A 287 -75.16 -10.80 0.58
C ILE A 287 -76.08 -9.78 -0.10
N ASP A 288 -75.52 -8.87 -0.92
CA ASP A 288 -76.30 -7.91 -1.71
C ASP A 288 -77.23 -8.60 -2.73
N LYS A 289 -76.83 -9.76 -3.28
CA LYS A 289 -77.70 -10.60 -4.13
C LYS A 289 -78.77 -11.36 -3.36
N SER A 290 -78.50 -11.77 -2.12
CA SER A 290 -79.51 -12.42 -1.26
C SER A 290 -80.55 -11.43 -0.74
N ASP A 291 -80.18 -10.16 -0.53
CA ASP A 291 -81.12 -9.09 -0.17
C ASP A 291 -81.98 -8.62 -1.36
N VAL A 292 -81.52 -8.84 -2.60
CA VAL A 292 -82.36 -8.67 -3.81
C VAL A 292 -83.39 -9.81 -3.94
N HIS A 293 -83.16 -10.99 -3.35
CA HIS A 293 -84.12 -12.10 -3.40
C HIS A 293 -85.11 -12.15 -2.22
N SER A 294 -84.91 -11.35 -1.17
CA SER A 294 -85.84 -11.23 -0.03
C SER A 294 -86.89 -10.12 -0.19
N ASN A 295 -86.89 -9.39 -1.31
CA ASN A 295 -87.92 -8.38 -1.63
C ASN A 295 -89.20 -8.95 -2.27
N GLU A 296 -89.33 -10.28 -2.44
CA GLU A 296 -90.60 -10.91 -2.86
C GLU A 296 -91.50 -11.36 -1.69
N ILE A 297 -91.07 -11.20 -0.43
CA ILE A 297 -91.88 -11.60 0.75
C ILE A 297 -92.59 -10.42 1.45
N LYS A 298 -92.30 -9.16 1.08
CA LYS A 298 -93.04 -7.99 1.60
C LYS A 298 -94.42 -7.77 0.99
N THR A 299 -94.87 -8.67 0.12
CA THR A 299 -96.25 -8.71 -0.43
C THR A 299 -97.29 -9.21 0.59
N ILE A 300 -96.89 -9.54 1.83
CA ILE A 300 -97.80 -10.04 2.89
C ILE A 300 -98.08 -8.98 3.98
N GLU A 301 -97.33 -7.88 4.05
CA GLU A 301 -97.55 -6.79 5.02
C GLU A 301 -98.44 -5.65 4.49
N GLN A 302 -98.84 -5.68 3.21
CA GLN A 302 -99.80 -4.72 2.64
C GLN A 302 -101.27 -5.11 2.82
N THR A 303 -101.58 -6.24 3.45
CA THR A 303 -102.95 -6.71 3.72
C THR A 303 -103.44 -6.48 5.15
N SER A 304 -102.64 -5.89 6.06
CA SER A 304 -103.13 -5.42 7.37
C SER A 304 -103.67 -3.99 7.34
N ASP A 305 -103.22 -3.16 6.40
CA ASP A 305 -103.61 -1.73 6.33
C ASP A 305 -104.91 -1.46 5.53
N GLN A 306 -105.61 -2.51 5.09
CA GLN A 306 -106.94 -2.42 4.46
C GLN A 306 -108.10 -2.74 5.42
N LEU A 307 -107.83 -2.98 6.71
CA LEU A 307 -108.86 -3.26 7.73
C LEU A 307 -109.11 -2.13 8.74
N GLU A 308 -108.36 -1.03 8.71
CA GLU A 308 -108.57 0.12 9.64
C GLU A 308 -109.17 1.37 8.99
N ALA A 309 -109.64 1.30 7.74
CA ALA A 309 -110.29 2.44 7.08
C ALA A 309 -111.72 2.18 6.58
N CYS A 310 -112.41 1.12 7.04
CA CYS A 310 -113.84 0.94 6.73
C CYS A 310 -114.60 -0.07 7.63
N ARG A 311 -114.75 0.25 8.94
CA ARG A 311 -115.77 -0.29 9.88
C ARG A 311 -115.27 -1.25 10.97
#